data_AF-A0A6V7SUM7-F1
#
_entry.id   AF-A0A6V7SUM7-F1
#
_cell.length_a   1.000
_cell.length_b   1.000
_cell.length_c   1.000
_cell.angle_alpha   90.00
_cell.angle_beta   90.00
_cell.angle_gamma   90.00
#
_symmetry.space_group_name_H-M   'P 1'
#
loop_
_entity.id
_entity.type
_entity.pdbx_description
1 polymer ?
#
loop_
_entity_poly.entity_id
_entity_poly.type
_entity_poly.pdbx_seq_one_letter_code
_entity_poly.pdbx_strand_id
1 'polypeptide(L)'
;MPGSTNSETKLENGIRISYKSDALDYVYKAIVLLETHDEVILSGVGKAISSVVNVAEMIKRRAKGLHQFTQLYEKEHIIKREDTSGLKKNDKGDDKKSGDEEEEENDKNKESANRIIEFSTTVPCMKITLSKTDANIDKDQVGYQKPLDDKDVKVMTPEEILKEKAYRRRYRRGRGGDRYRGSYRRQYYDNSMWNNRRYEKRNN
;
A
#
# COMPACT_ATOMS: atom_id res chain seq x y z
N MET A 1 -19.15 -32.08 -1.55
CA MET A 1 -18.16 -31.21 -0.88
C MET A 1 -17.45 -30.36 -1.93
N PRO A 2 -17.66 -29.04 -1.97
CA PRO A 2 -16.94 -28.20 -2.92
C PRO A 2 -15.62 -27.71 -2.31
N GLY A 3 -14.58 -27.76 -3.14
CA GLY A 3 -13.18 -27.65 -2.78
C GLY A 3 -12.79 -26.39 -2.02
N SER A 4 -11.88 -26.61 -1.07
CA SER A 4 -11.02 -25.59 -0.48
C SER A 4 -10.39 -24.77 -1.59
N THR A 5 -10.86 -23.53 -1.75
CA THR A 5 -10.09 -22.48 -2.40
C THR A 5 -8.79 -22.39 -1.62
N ASN A 6 -7.67 -22.80 -2.25
CA ASN A 6 -6.34 -22.62 -1.70
C ASN A 6 -6.14 -21.11 -1.49
N SER A 7 -6.47 -20.64 -0.29
CA SER A 7 -6.05 -19.33 0.16
C SER A 7 -4.54 -19.40 0.20
N GLU A 8 -3.92 -18.77 -0.79
CA GLU A 8 -2.50 -18.46 -0.92
C GLU A 8 -1.92 -18.33 0.50
N THR A 9 -1.34 -19.43 1.00
CA THR A 9 -1.02 -19.59 2.41
C THR A 9 -0.17 -18.41 2.81
N LYS A 10 -0.63 -17.58 3.75
CA LYS A 10 0.17 -16.47 4.29
C LYS A 10 1.48 -17.08 4.74
N LEU A 11 2.54 -16.89 3.96
CA LEU A 11 3.89 -17.25 4.36
C LEU A 11 4.12 -16.61 5.72
N GLU A 12 4.43 -17.41 6.74
CA GLU A 12 4.52 -16.94 8.12
C GLU A 12 5.58 -15.84 8.27
N ASN A 13 6.61 -15.88 7.41
CA ASN A 13 7.68 -14.89 7.30
C ASN A 13 7.44 -13.80 6.21
N GLY A 14 6.24 -13.71 5.66
CA GLY A 14 5.87 -12.76 4.61
C GLY A 14 5.19 -11.48 5.13
N ILE A 15 5.70 -10.33 4.68
CA ILE A 15 5.13 -9.01 4.95
C ILE A 15 4.64 -8.38 3.64
N ARG A 16 3.34 -8.14 3.55
CA ARG A 16 2.75 -7.32 2.47
C ARG A 16 2.73 -5.86 2.88
N ILE A 17 3.46 -5.03 2.15
CA ILE A 17 3.63 -3.61 2.43
C ILE A 17 2.54 -2.82 1.71
N SER A 18 1.89 -1.92 2.46
CA SER A 18 0.95 -0.94 1.95
C SER A 18 1.62 0.42 1.88
N TYR A 19 1.31 1.18 0.83
CA TYR A 19 1.84 2.53 0.65
C TYR A 19 1.29 3.55 1.67
N LYS A 20 0.19 3.24 2.36
CA LYS A 20 -0.47 4.14 3.32
C LYS A 20 0.08 4.00 4.75
N SER A 21 0.70 2.88 5.06
CA SER A 21 1.12 2.55 6.43
C SER A 21 2.49 3.15 6.75
N ASP A 22 2.76 3.34 8.05
CA ASP A 22 4.07 3.82 8.51
C ASP A 22 5.13 2.75 8.24
N ALA A 23 6.25 3.14 7.62
CA ALA A 23 7.34 2.23 7.29
C ALA A 23 7.92 1.56 8.55
N LEU A 24 7.96 2.26 9.68
CA LEU A 24 8.50 1.73 10.93
C LEU A 24 7.74 0.51 11.45
N ASP A 25 6.46 0.36 11.10
CA ASP A 25 5.66 -0.79 11.55
C ASP A 25 6.07 -2.07 10.84
N TYR A 26 6.38 -1.96 9.56
CA TYR A 26 6.92 -3.08 8.80
C TYR A 26 8.35 -3.41 9.21
N VAL A 27 9.16 -2.39 9.52
CA VAL A 27 10.54 -2.60 10.00
C VAL A 27 10.55 -3.32 11.35
N TYR A 28 9.71 -2.88 12.30
CA TYR A 28 9.54 -3.57 13.58
C TYR A 28 9.12 -5.03 13.37
N LYS A 29 8.08 -5.26 12.56
CA LYS A 29 7.59 -6.61 12.27
C LYS A 29 8.68 -7.49 11.63
N ALA A 30 9.46 -6.94 10.70
CA ALA A 30 10.52 -7.66 10.03
C ALA A 30 11.65 -8.07 10.98
N ILE A 31 12.05 -7.19 11.90
CA ILE A 31 13.11 -7.52 12.86
C ILE A 31 12.66 -8.59 13.85
N VAL A 32 11.42 -8.52 14.34
CA VAL A 32 10.83 -9.58 15.18
C VAL A 32 10.73 -10.90 14.41
N LEU A 33 10.38 -10.87 13.11
CA LEU A 33 10.39 -12.08 12.29
C LEU A 33 11.79 -12.63 12.07
N LEU A 34 12.80 -11.76 11.91
CA LEU A 34 14.19 -12.17 11.80
C LEU A 34 14.71 -12.79 13.11
N GLU A 35 14.13 -12.53 14.28
CA GLU A 35 14.52 -13.24 15.52
C GLU A 35 14.11 -14.72 15.49
N THR A 36 13.03 -15.05 14.79
CA THR A 36 12.43 -16.40 14.75
C THR A 36 12.73 -17.15 13.45
N HIS A 37 12.96 -16.43 12.35
CA HIS A 37 13.20 -16.98 11.01
C HIS A 37 14.51 -16.44 10.44
N ASP A 38 15.18 -17.24 9.62
CA ASP A 38 16.41 -16.82 8.94
C ASP A 38 16.15 -15.92 7.73
N GLU A 39 14.93 -15.96 7.18
CA GLU A 39 14.51 -15.20 6.01
C GLU A 39 13.20 -14.44 6.27
N VAL A 40 13.13 -13.19 5.79
CA VAL A 40 11.90 -12.40 5.73
C VAL A 40 11.63 -11.96 4.29
N ILE A 41 10.36 -12.10 3.88
CA ILE A 41 9.91 -11.76 2.53
C ILE A 41 9.07 -10.48 2.60
N LEU A 42 9.50 -9.45 1.88
CA LEU A 42 8.77 -8.19 1.72
C LEU A 42 8.12 -8.17 0.33
N SER A 43 6.83 -7.90 0.26
CA SER A 43 6.09 -7.84 -1.01
C SER A 43 5.27 -6.57 -1.13
N GLY A 44 5.17 -6.03 -2.34
CA GLY A 44 4.34 -4.87 -2.63
C GLY A 44 4.01 -4.76 -4.10
N VAL A 45 2.91 -4.06 -4.37
CA VAL A 45 2.29 -3.98 -5.70
C VAL A 45 2.04 -2.51 -6.05
N GLY A 46 2.28 -2.15 -7.31
CA GLY A 46 2.05 -0.80 -7.83
C GLY A 46 2.69 0.30 -6.98
N LYS A 47 1.88 1.21 -6.42
CA LYS A 47 2.37 2.33 -5.60
C LYS A 47 3.15 1.92 -4.35
N ALA A 48 2.97 0.69 -3.87
CA ALA A 48 3.68 0.21 -2.68
C ALA A 48 5.12 -0.23 -2.97
N ILE A 49 5.53 -0.39 -4.24
CA ILE A 49 6.88 -0.84 -4.61
C ILE A 49 7.95 0.09 -4.02
N SER A 50 7.76 1.40 -4.09
CA SER A 50 8.70 2.36 -3.49
C SER A 50 8.80 2.20 -1.96
N SER A 51 7.67 1.93 -1.30
CA SER A 51 7.63 1.64 0.13
C SER A 51 8.35 0.33 0.48
N VAL A 52 8.28 -0.70 -0.38
CA VAL A 52 9.00 -1.97 -0.18
C VAL A 52 10.50 -1.74 -0.14
N VAL A 53 11.04 -1.00 -1.12
CA VAL A 53 12.47 -0.66 -1.18
C VAL A 53 12.88 0.13 0.06
N ASN A 54 12.10 1.15 0.44
CA ASN A 54 12.40 1.96 1.63
C ASN A 54 12.43 1.13 2.92
N VAL A 55 11.47 0.23 3.11
CA VAL A 55 11.43 -0.66 4.27
C VAL A 55 12.61 -1.63 4.25
N ALA A 56 12.94 -2.22 3.11
CA ALA A 56 14.10 -3.10 2.96
C ALA A 56 15.41 -2.38 3.32
N GLU A 57 15.63 -1.17 2.82
CA GLU A 57 16.80 -0.34 3.16
C GLU A 57 16.87 -0.02 4.66
N MET A 58 15.73 0.29 5.29
CA MET A 58 15.68 0.52 6.73
C MET A 58 16.05 -0.74 7.54
N ILE A 59 15.60 -1.92 7.10
CA ILE A 59 15.92 -3.20 7.75
C ILE A 59 17.40 -3.52 7.61
N LYS A 60 17.97 -3.40 6.40
CA LYS A 60 19.41 -3.65 6.14
C LYS A 60 20.33 -2.76 6.99
N ARG A 61 19.91 -1.53 7.31
CA ARG A 61 20.66 -0.63 8.19
C ARG A 61 20.52 -0.95 9.68
N ARG A 62 19.58 -1.82 10.06
CA ARG A 62 19.25 -2.17 11.45
C ARG A 62 19.60 -3.60 11.82
N ALA A 63 19.89 -4.46 10.84
CA ALA A 63 20.33 -5.83 11.03
C ALA A 63 21.55 -6.11 10.14
N LYS A 64 22.58 -6.72 10.72
CA LYS A 64 23.85 -7.01 10.04
C LYS A 64 23.75 -8.25 9.17
N GLY A 65 24.60 -8.32 8.15
CA GLY A 65 24.81 -9.54 7.37
C GLY A 65 23.60 -9.98 6.53
N LEU A 66 22.67 -9.08 6.22
CA LEU A 66 21.49 -9.43 5.43
C LEU A 66 21.81 -9.49 3.93
N HIS A 67 21.70 -10.69 3.37
CA HIS A 67 21.67 -10.91 1.93
C HIS A 67 20.32 -10.49 1.37
N GLN A 68 20.34 -9.77 0.26
CA GLN A 68 19.13 -9.34 -0.42
C GLN A 68 18.98 -10.05 -1.74
N PHE A 69 17.76 -10.48 -2.03
CA PHE A 69 17.38 -10.97 -3.35
C PHE A 69 16.07 -10.31 -3.80
N THR A 70 16.08 -9.73 -5.00
CA THR A 70 14.97 -8.92 -5.53
C THR A 70 14.37 -9.58 -6.75
N GLN A 71 13.06 -9.82 -6.71
CA GLN A 71 12.28 -10.35 -7.84
C GLN A 71 11.23 -9.32 -8.27
N LEU A 72 11.14 -9.12 -9.59
CA LEU A 72 10.10 -8.33 -10.23
C LEU A 72 9.21 -9.27 -11.04
N TYR A 73 7.91 -9.09 -10.94
CA TYR A 73 6.94 -9.87 -11.72
C TYR A 73 5.68 -9.05 -11.93
N GLU A 74 4.81 -9.51 -12.81
CA GLU A 74 3.50 -8.93 -13.04
C GLU A 74 2.41 -9.83 -12.49
N LYS A 75 1.31 -9.24 -12.04
CA LYS A 75 0.13 -9.97 -11.57
C LYS A 75 -1.09 -9.39 -12.25
N GLU A 76 -1.92 -10.24 -12.83
CA GLU A 76 -3.24 -9.83 -13.31
C GLU A 76 -4.14 -9.47 -12.12
N HIS A 77 -4.79 -8.33 -12.23
CA HIS A 77 -5.68 -7.80 -11.21
C HIS A 77 -7.06 -7.53 -11.83
N ILE A 78 -8.04 -8.30 -11.40
CA ILE A 78 -9.43 -8.19 -11.84
C ILE A 78 -10.17 -7.27 -10.88
N ILE A 79 -10.66 -6.15 -11.39
CA ILE A 79 -11.43 -5.16 -10.65
C ILE A 79 -12.90 -5.34 -11.05
N LYS A 80 -13.74 -5.74 -10.10
CA LYS A 80 -15.20 -5.79 -10.28
C LYS A 80 -15.80 -4.49 -9.75
N ARG A 81 -16.61 -3.80 -10.56
CA ARG A 81 -17.30 -2.56 -10.16
C ARG A 81 -18.77 -2.64 -10.55
N GLU A 82 -19.62 -2.06 -9.71
CA GLU A 82 -21.04 -1.86 -10.01
C GLU A 82 -21.22 -0.65 -10.93
N ASP A 83 -22.03 -0.82 -11.97
CA ASP A 83 -22.39 0.22 -12.91
C ASP A 83 -23.40 1.17 -12.30
N THR A 84 -22.92 2.38 -11.97
CA THR A 84 -23.77 3.46 -11.45
C THR A 84 -24.27 4.41 -12.54
N SER A 85 -23.97 4.14 -13.81
CA SER A 85 -24.31 5.02 -14.94
C SER A 85 -25.81 5.21 -15.19
N GLY A 86 -26.68 4.41 -14.55
CA GLY A 86 -28.14 4.56 -14.57
C GLY A 86 -28.72 5.48 -13.48
N LEU A 87 -27.96 5.85 -12.46
CA LEU A 87 -28.44 6.68 -11.34
C LEU A 87 -28.25 8.17 -11.70
N LYS A 88 -29.19 8.74 -12.45
CA LYS A 88 -29.28 10.20 -12.58
C LYS A 88 -29.55 10.81 -11.20
N LYS A 89 -28.70 11.75 -10.79
CA LYS A 89 -28.97 12.64 -9.64
C LYS A 89 -30.17 13.51 -9.98
N ASN A 90 -31.31 13.24 -9.34
CA ASN A 90 -32.38 14.23 -9.26
C ASN A 90 -31.96 15.26 -8.20
N ASP A 91 -31.15 16.23 -8.60
CA ASP A 91 -30.93 17.45 -7.83
C ASP A 91 -31.52 18.63 -8.62
N LYS A 92 -32.79 18.96 -8.28
CA LYS A 92 -33.32 20.32 -8.04
C LYS A 92 -34.84 20.37 -8.22
N GLY A 93 -35.52 20.82 -7.16
CA GLY A 93 -36.60 21.81 -7.27
C GLY A 93 -38.04 21.30 -7.23
N ASP A 94 -38.68 21.62 -6.11
CA ASP A 94 -40.00 22.27 -6.02
C ASP A 94 -41.17 21.44 -5.47
N ASP A 95 -41.63 21.90 -4.31
CA ASP A 95 -42.92 21.62 -3.72
C ASP A 95 -44.06 21.84 -4.73
N LYS A 96 -44.85 20.79 -5.02
CA LYS A 96 -46.33 20.87 -5.05
C LYS A 96 -47.00 19.51 -5.23
N LYS A 97 -48.14 19.44 -4.56
CA LYS A 97 -49.04 18.32 -4.27
C LYS A 97 -49.95 17.99 -5.48
N SER A 98 -50.45 16.74 -5.47
CA SER A 98 -51.73 16.20 -5.98
C SER A 98 -51.74 15.41 -7.29
N GLY A 99 -52.36 14.22 -7.23
CA GLY A 99 -53.03 13.56 -8.36
C GLY A 99 -52.66 12.09 -8.50
N ASP A 100 -53.58 11.21 -8.12
CA ASP A 100 -53.53 9.77 -8.40
C ASP A 100 -53.62 9.49 -9.93
N GLU A 101 -53.20 8.27 -10.30
CA GLU A 101 -53.34 7.60 -11.61
C GLU A 101 -52.22 7.83 -12.63
N GLU A 102 -51.27 6.89 -12.68
CA GLU A 102 -51.09 5.92 -13.79
C GLU A 102 -49.76 5.15 -13.56
N GLU A 103 -49.88 3.98 -12.94
CA GLU A 103 -48.81 2.98 -12.82
C GLU A 103 -48.69 2.22 -14.15
N GLU A 104 -48.02 2.77 -15.16
CA GLU A 104 -47.73 1.98 -16.37
C GLU A 104 -46.54 2.48 -17.20
N GLU A 105 -45.40 2.79 -16.57
CA GLU A 105 -44.11 2.70 -17.26
C GLU A 105 -42.95 2.70 -16.27
N ASN A 106 -42.18 1.60 -16.23
CA ASN A 106 -40.72 1.52 -16.00
C ASN A 106 -40.23 0.17 -15.41
N ASP A 107 -40.85 -0.96 -15.75
CA ASP A 107 -40.25 -2.27 -15.44
C ASP A 107 -38.95 -2.54 -16.22
N LYS A 108 -38.67 -1.77 -17.28
CA LYS A 108 -37.38 -1.83 -18.01
C LYS A 108 -36.22 -1.12 -17.31
N ASN A 109 -36.46 -0.30 -16.28
CA ASN A 109 -35.41 0.44 -15.56
C ASN A 109 -34.89 -0.27 -14.31
N LYS A 110 -35.53 -1.36 -13.84
CA LYS A 110 -35.08 -2.12 -12.66
C LYS A 110 -34.01 -3.17 -12.96
N GLU A 111 -33.93 -3.69 -14.19
CA GLU A 111 -32.90 -4.68 -14.58
C GLU A 111 -31.52 -4.05 -14.86
N SER A 112 -31.46 -2.75 -15.11
CA SER A 112 -30.20 -2.02 -15.29
C SER A 112 -29.52 -1.60 -13.98
N ALA A 113 -30.13 -1.88 -12.82
CA ALA A 113 -29.69 -1.32 -11.55
C ALA A 113 -28.46 -1.99 -10.92
N ASN A 114 -28.03 -3.17 -11.38
CA ASN A 114 -26.90 -3.92 -10.78
C ASN A 114 -26.06 -4.68 -11.84
N ARG A 115 -25.56 -4.01 -12.88
CA ARG A 115 -24.56 -4.62 -13.77
C ARG A 115 -23.18 -4.55 -13.10
N ILE A 116 -22.51 -5.69 -12.97
CA ILE A 116 -21.12 -5.76 -12.50
C ILE A 116 -20.22 -5.78 -13.74
N ILE A 117 -19.40 -4.74 -13.94
CA ILE A 117 -18.34 -4.75 -14.95
C ILE A 117 -17.05 -5.28 -14.32
N GLU A 118 -16.42 -6.20 -15.05
CA GLU A 118 -15.11 -6.74 -14.72
C GLU A 118 -14.04 -6.09 -15.63
N PHE A 119 -13.03 -5.46 -15.02
CA PHE A 119 -11.87 -4.92 -15.72
C PHE A 119 -10.62 -5.70 -15.30
N SER A 120 -9.93 -6.31 -16.27
CA SER A 120 -8.62 -6.92 -16.06
C SER A 120 -7.50 -5.90 -16.34
N THR A 121 -6.60 -5.71 -15.38
CA THR A 121 -5.41 -4.88 -15.57
C THR A 121 -4.18 -5.60 -15.03
N THR A 122 -3.06 -5.49 -15.72
CA THR A 122 -1.77 -6.03 -15.26
C THR A 122 -1.10 -5.04 -14.32
N VAL A 123 -0.61 -5.51 -13.17
CA VAL A 123 0.02 -4.65 -12.16
C VAL A 123 1.43 -5.13 -11.85
N PRO A 124 2.43 -4.22 -11.85
CA PRO A 124 3.79 -4.57 -11.46
C PRO A 124 3.85 -4.92 -9.97
N CYS A 125 4.63 -5.93 -9.65
CA CYS A 125 4.85 -6.46 -8.31
C CYS A 125 6.36 -6.58 -8.04
N MET A 126 6.74 -6.33 -6.79
CA MET A 126 8.11 -6.52 -6.31
C MET A 126 8.07 -7.41 -5.08
N LYS A 127 9.02 -8.34 -5.02
CA LYS A 127 9.31 -9.18 -3.86
C LYS A 127 10.78 -9.03 -3.52
N ILE A 128 11.08 -8.70 -2.27
CA ILE A 128 12.43 -8.64 -1.73
C ILE A 128 12.53 -9.69 -0.62
N THR A 129 13.43 -10.64 -0.80
CA THR A 129 13.84 -11.60 0.21
C THR A 129 15.07 -11.06 0.93
N LEU A 130 15.03 -11.02 2.26
CA LEU A 130 16.17 -10.70 3.12
C LEU A 130 16.50 -11.93 3.95
N SER A 131 17.72 -12.46 3.80
CA SER A 131 18.19 -13.66 4.54
C SER A 131 19.44 -13.34 5.34
N LYS A 132 19.59 -13.96 6.51
CA LYS A 132 20.83 -13.93 7.30
C LYS A 132 21.90 -14.89 6.77
N THR A 133 21.49 -15.91 6.03
CA THR A 133 22.36 -16.99 5.57
C THR A 133 22.45 -16.99 4.04
N ASP A 134 23.66 -17.25 3.55
CA ASP A 134 23.98 -17.41 2.12
C ASP A 134 23.44 -18.71 1.54
N ALA A 135 23.04 -19.67 2.38
CA ALA A 135 22.70 -21.04 1.97
C ALA A 135 21.52 -21.11 0.99
N ASN A 136 20.59 -20.17 1.09
CA ASN A 136 19.35 -20.17 0.30
C ASN A 136 19.39 -19.15 -0.86
N ILE A 137 20.52 -18.50 -1.10
CA ILE A 137 20.61 -17.41 -2.08
C ILE A 137 21.76 -17.66 -3.06
N ASP A 138 21.40 -17.76 -4.34
CA ASP A 138 22.34 -17.80 -5.44
C ASP A 138 22.93 -16.40 -5.68
N LYS A 139 24.26 -16.28 -5.59
CA LYS A 139 24.99 -15.00 -5.68
C LYS A 139 25.13 -14.51 -7.11
N ASP A 140 25.03 -15.41 -8.09
CA ASP A 140 25.17 -15.09 -9.50
C ASP A 140 23.81 -14.76 -10.14
N GLN A 141 22.72 -14.95 -9.41
CA GLN A 141 21.37 -14.69 -9.89
C GLN A 141 21.09 -13.18 -10.02
N VAL A 142 20.42 -12.81 -11.11
CA VAL A 142 19.95 -11.44 -11.33
C VAL A 142 19.02 -11.02 -10.19
N GLY A 143 19.35 -9.89 -9.55
CA GLY A 143 18.60 -9.35 -8.41
C GLY A 143 19.22 -9.65 -7.05
N TYR A 144 20.33 -10.40 -7.00
CA TYR A 144 21.14 -10.55 -5.78
C TYR A 144 21.85 -9.24 -5.42
N GLN A 145 21.93 -8.97 -4.12
CA GLN A 145 22.70 -7.89 -3.54
C GLN A 145 23.36 -8.34 -2.23
N LYS A 146 24.69 -8.11 -2.14
CA LYS A 146 25.51 -8.44 -0.97
C LYS A 146 25.09 -7.66 0.29
N PRO A 147 25.39 -8.17 1.50
CA PRO A 147 25.15 -7.45 2.74
C PRO A 147 25.87 -6.10 2.80
N LEU A 148 25.28 -5.18 3.57
CA LEU A 148 25.92 -3.90 3.90
C LEU A 148 27.14 -4.13 4.80
N ASP A 149 28.14 -3.27 4.66
CA ASP A 149 29.31 -3.27 5.54
C ASP A 149 28.92 -2.85 6.96
N ASP A 150 29.62 -3.36 7.96
CA ASP A 150 29.30 -3.19 9.38
C ASP A 150 29.32 -1.71 9.83
N LYS A 151 30.07 -0.86 9.13
CA LYS A 151 30.17 0.59 9.40
C LYS A 151 28.87 1.34 9.11
N ASP A 152 28.09 0.85 8.15
CA ASP A 152 26.85 1.49 7.69
C ASP A 152 25.60 0.95 8.40
N VAL A 153 25.77 -0.05 9.27
CA VAL A 153 24.70 -0.75 9.99
C VAL A 153 24.67 -0.32 11.45
N LYS A 154 23.58 0.34 11.84
CA LYS A 154 23.27 0.65 13.23
C LYS A 154 22.24 -0.35 13.74
N VAL A 155 22.73 -1.42 14.37
CA VAL A 155 21.87 -2.46 14.96
C VAL A 155 20.93 -1.82 15.99
N MET A 156 19.64 -2.06 15.85
CA MET A 156 18.61 -1.59 16.78
C MET A 156 17.78 -2.75 17.28
N THR A 157 17.41 -2.73 18.56
CA THR A 157 16.47 -3.70 19.12
C THR A 157 15.02 -3.33 18.76
N PRO A 158 14.07 -4.28 18.80
CA PRO A 158 12.66 -3.98 18.57
C PRO A 158 12.12 -2.85 19.47
N GLU A 159 12.58 -2.78 20.72
CA GLU A 159 12.17 -1.76 21.68
C GLU A 159 12.65 -0.35 21.29
N GLU A 160 13.88 -0.22 20.80
CA GLU A 160 14.43 1.05 20.33
C GLU A 160 13.64 1.59 19.13
N ILE A 161 13.18 0.69 18.26
CA ILE A 161 12.36 1.05 17.09
C ILE A 161 10.99 1.58 17.51
N LEU A 162 10.36 0.95 18.51
CA LEU A 162 9.11 1.43 19.08
C LEU A 162 9.29 2.80 19.75
N LYS A 163 10.40 3.00 20.46
CA LYS A 163 10.75 4.30 21.07
C LYS A 163 10.97 5.38 20.01
N GLU A 164 11.67 5.07 18.91
CA GLU A 164 11.85 5.98 17.76
C GLU A 164 10.50 6.35 17.14
N LYS A 165 9.63 5.35 16.91
CA LYS A 165 8.27 5.58 16.39
C LYS A 165 7.47 6.50 17.31
N ALA A 166 7.52 6.28 18.62
CA ALA A 166 6.85 7.14 19.60
C ALA A 166 7.40 8.57 19.57
N TYR A 167 8.71 8.75 19.43
CA TYR A 167 9.34 10.06 19.29
C TYR A 167 8.89 10.79 18.02
N ARG A 168 8.89 10.10 16.87
CA ARG A 168 8.42 10.68 15.58
C ARG A 168 6.95 11.13 15.66
N ARG A 169 6.09 10.36 16.32
CA ARG A 169 4.67 10.73 16.52
C ARG A 169 4.52 11.94 17.45
N ARG A 170 5.32 12.03 18.51
CA ARG A 170 5.33 13.20 19.41
C ARG A 170 5.82 14.46 18.71
N TYR A 171 6.86 14.37 17.88
CA TYR A 171 7.33 15.53 17.10
C TYR A 171 6.33 16.01 16.06
N ARG A 172 5.51 15.11 15.47
CA ARG A 172 4.39 15.50 14.59
C ARG A 172 3.24 16.19 15.32
N ARG A 173 3.03 15.90 16.61
CA ARG A 173 2.01 16.58 17.44
C ARG A 173 2.56 17.80 18.22
N GLY A 174 3.87 17.96 18.31
CA GLY A 174 4.54 18.95 19.16
C GLY A 174 4.90 20.28 18.48
N ARG A 175 4.59 20.47 17.20
CA ARG A 175 4.72 21.78 16.54
C ARG A 175 3.34 22.41 16.31
N GLY A 176 2.88 23.11 17.35
CA GLY A 176 1.95 24.23 17.22
C GLY A 176 0.49 23.84 16.97
N GLY A 177 -0.23 23.56 18.06
CA GLY A 177 -1.65 23.89 18.08
C GLY A 177 -1.83 25.40 17.94
N ASP A 178 -2.63 25.79 16.97
CA ASP A 178 -3.53 26.94 16.97
C ASP A 178 -2.95 28.34 17.29
N ARG A 179 -2.72 29.11 16.20
CA ARG A 179 -3.42 30.38 15.92
C ARG A 179 -2.80 31.10 14.71
N TYR A 180 -3.66 31.69 13.87
CA TYR A 180 -3.39 32.60 12.74
C TYR A 180 -3.30 32.03 11.31
N ARG A 181 -4.51 31.85 10.75
CA ARG A 181 -4.98 32.38 9.45
C ARG A 181 -3.88 32.89 8.49
N GLY A 182 -3.67 32.20 7.38
CA GLY A 182 -2.78 32.66 6.32
C GLY A 182 -2.80 31.76 5.10
N SER A 183 -3.86 31.90 4.30
CA SER A 183 -3.84 31.56 2.88
C SER A 183 -2.57 32.15 2.23
N TYR A 184 -1.99 31.40 1.29
CA TYR A 184 -0.82 31.73 0.45
C TYR A 184 0.57 31.34 0.99
N ARG A 185 1.03 30.19 0.45
CA ARG A 185 2.41 29.82 0.14
C ARG A 185 3.35 29.44 1.29
N ARG A 186 3.54 28.12 1.46
CA ARG A 186 4.89 27.51 1.51
C ARG A 186 4.87 26.01 1.19
N GLN A 187 4.80 25.64 -0.09
CA GLN A 187 5.12 24.29 -0.56
C GLN A 187 6.43 24.36 -1.34
N TYR A 188 7.56 24.42 -0.61
CA TYR A 188 8.89 24.17 -1.17
C TYR A 188 9.56 23.21 -0.20
N TYR A 189 9.73 21.97 -0.64
CA TYR A 189 10.25 20.79 0.07
C TYR A 189 9.28 19.99 0.97
N ASP A 190 8.05 19.75 0.50
CA ASP A 190 7.32 18.55 0.91
C ASP A 190 7.76 17.39 0.01
N ASN A 191 8.67 16.57 0.54
CA ASN A 191 9.13 15.34 -0.09
C ASN A 191 7.96 14.34 -0.19
N SER A 192 7.29 14.39 -1.33
CA SER A 192 6.56 13.27 -1.93
C SER A 192 6.61 13.46 -3.45
N MET A 193 7.82 13.45 -4.00
CA MET A 193 8.00 13.26 -5.43
C MET A 193 7.48 11.86 -5.76
N TRP A 194 6.62 11.81 -6.79
CA TRP A 194 5.97 10.60 -7.33
C TRP A 194 4.78 10.02 -6.55
N ASN A 195 3.66 10.75 -6.48
CA ASN A 195 2.37 10.28 -7.01
C ASN A 195 1.20 11.16 -6.55
N ASN A 196 0.20 11.30 -7.43
CA ASN A 196 -1.14 11.88 -7.23
C ASN A 196 -1.32 13.36 -7.54
N ARG A 197 -1.22 13.74 -8.83
CA ARG A 197 -1.98 14.91 -9.32
C ARG A 197 -2.31 14.91 -10.81
N ARG A 198 -2.40 13.74 -11.47
CA ARG A 198 -2.56 13.67 -12.94
C ARG A 198 -3.95 13.31 -13.46
N TYR A 199 -4.99 13.26 -12.61
CA TYR A 199 -6.36 12.96 -13.07
C TYR A 199 -7.46 13.70 -12.30
N GLU A 200 -7.24 14.96 -11.93
CA GLU A 200 -8.36 15.84 -11.57
C GLU A 200 -8.16 17.17 -12.28
N LYS A 201 -9.19 17.57 -13.03
CA LYS A 201 -9.33 18.79 -13.86
C LYS A 201 -9.00 18.64 -15.35
N ARG A 202 -9.90 17.97 -16.05
CA ARG A 202 -10.49 18.53 -17.27
C ARG A 202 -12.00 18.28 -17.19
N ASN A 203 -12.73 19.35 -16.94
CA ASN A 203 -14.09 19.64 -17.39
C ASN A 203 -14.34 21.09 -16.96
N ASN A 204 -14.07 22.01 -17.89
CA ASN A 204 -14.82 23.26 -18.01
C ASN A 204 -16.01 22.96 -18.91
#